data_AF-A0A6P4JFG6-F1
#
_entry.id   AF-A0A6P4JFG6-F1
#
_cell.length_a   1.000
_cell.length_b   1.000
_cell.length_c   1.000
_cell.angle_alpha   90.00
_cell.angle_beta   90.00
_cell.angle_gamma   90.00
#
_symmetry.space_group_name_H-M   'P 1'
#
loop_
_entity.id
_entity.type
_entity.pdbx_description
1 polymer ?
#
loop_
_entity_poly.entity_id
_entity_poly.type
_entity_poly.pdbx_seq_one_letter_code
_entity_poly.pdbx_strand_id
1 'polypeptide(L)'
;MSLLCRLLPRISTTGQLQHRLSKESPLLQPKPKDRGIWGYVAIAFNQVDAERLSKVGPNRLCAEWIIKNGGGVRFVGSPNRLWKDYNSLPGENAPFEIKVVDASNSSIMKIGLEHLKGCSCVDTVIFHNCKHLENDGLEGLHHISSSLVRLQVSGCYNITDSGLAVIAELKNLRQLIIFDMMFVKNMEAVSAKLKEHLPSCDIQATKLSVTLNPQK
;
A
#
# COMPACT_ATOMS: atom_id res chain seq x y z
N MET A 1 -27.10 -50.48 -30.17
CA MET A 1 -28.27 -50.72 -31.04
C MET A 1 -29.17 -49.49 -30.92
N SER A 2 -28.86 -48.41 -31.63
CA SER A 2 -29.24 -48.10 -33.02
C SER A 2 -30.68 -47.56 -33.13
N LEU A 3 -30.78 -46.54 -33.99
CA LEU A 3 -31.94 -45.96 -34.68
C LEU A 3 -32.59 -44.68 -34.12
N LEU A 4 -32.13 -43.60 -34.74
CA LEU A 4 -32.88 -42.40 -35.15
C LEU A 4 -34.25 -42.73 -35.77
N CYS A 5 -35.21 -41.79 -35.61
CA CYS A 5 -35.95 -41.15 -36.72
C CYS A 5 -36.80 -40.00 -36.16
N ARG A 6 -36.39 -38.74 -36.35
CA ARG A 6 -36.88 -37.78 -37.37
C ARG A 6 -38.40 -37.70 -37.48
N LEU A 7 -38.95 -36.51 -37.20
CA LEU A 7 -39.90 -35.79 -38.06
C LEU A 7 -39.94 -34.30 -37.61
N LEU A 8 -39.49 -33.39 -38.47
CA LEU A 8 -39.84 -31.96 -38.50
C LEU A 8 -41.01 -31.79 -39.52
N PRO A 9 -41.55 -30.59 -39.80
CA PRO A 9 -42.16 -29.56 -38.95
C PRO A 9 -43.59 -29.18 -39.48
N ARG A 10 -44.37 -28.38 -38.75
CA ARG A 10 -45.44 -27.54 -39.36
C ARG A 10 -45.57 -26.20 -38.61
N ILE A 11 -45.74 -25.14 -39.40
CA ILE A 11 -45.55 -23.72 -39.05
C ILE A 11 -46.91 -23.06 -38.78
N SER A 12 -46.86 -22.00 -37.96
CA SER A 12 -47.76 -20.83 -37.87
C SER A 12 -48.95 -20.93 -36.91
N THR A 13 -48.96 -20.11 -35.85
CA THR A 13 -49.49 -18.74 -35.88
C THR A 13 -49.18 -18.01 -34.55
N THR A 14 -48.75 -16.75 -34.68
CA THR A 14 -48.86 -15.62 -33.74
C THR A 14 -49.12 -15.90 -32.25
N GLY A 15 -48.11 -15.65 -31.41
CA GLY A 15 -48.27 -15.50 -29.97
C GLY A 15 -47.01 -14.90 -29.34
N GLN A 16 -46.94 -13.58 -29.24
CA GLN A 16 -45.87 -12.88 -28.52
C GLN A 16 -45.97 -13.22 -27.02
N LEU A 17 -45.06 -14.06 -26.52
CA LEU A 17 -44.81 -14.23 -25.09
C LEU A 17 -43.97 -13.06 -24.59
N GLN A 18 -44.65 -12.10 -23.97
CA GLN A 18 -44.04 -10.92 -23.36
C GLN A 18 -43.41 -11.32 -22.02
N HIS A 19 -42.11 -11.62 -22.04
CA HIS A 19 -41.33 -11.83 -20.82
C HIS A 19 -41.21 -10.46 -20.10
N ARG A 20 -41.96 -10.26 -19.01
CA ARG A 20 -41.79 -9.11 -18.12
C ARG A 20 -40.42 -9.22 -17.45
N LEU A 21 -39.41 -8.59 -18.05
CA LEU A 21 -38.19 -8.20 -17.36
C LEU A 21 -38.54 -7.08 -16.39
N SER A 22 -38.57 -7.38 -15.10
CA SER A 22 -38.53 -6.38 -14.04
C SER A 22 -37.28 -5.52 -14.25
N LYS A 23 -37.48 -4.23 -14.53
CA LYS A 23 -36.41 -3.24 -14.59
C LYS A 23 -35.79 -3.14 -13.19
N GLU A 24 -34.70 -3.87 -12.95
CA GLU A 24 -33.79 -3.50 -11.89
C GLU A 24 -33.24 -2.11 -12.20
N SER A 25 -33.36 -1.22 -11.22
CA SER A 25 -32.83 0.14 -11.32
C SER A 25 -31.30 0.03 -11.38
N PRO A 26 -30.61 0.67 -12.33
CA PRO A 26 -29.16 0.61 -12.37
C PRO A 26 -28.64 1.24 -11.08
N LEU A 27 -27.92 0.44 -10.28
CA LEU A 27 -27.10 0.93 -9.18
C LEU A 27 -26.29 2.10 -9.73
N LEU A 28 -26.46 3.27 -9.11
CA LEU A 28 -25.78 4.50 -9.49
C LEU A 28 -24.27 4.27 -9.30
N GLN A 29 -23.60 3.80 -10.36
CA GLN A 29 -22.15 3.75 -10.41
C GLN A 29 -21.68 5.20 -10.17
N PRO A 30 -20.90 5.47 -9.10
CA PRO A 30 -20.43 6.82 -8.87
C PRO A 30 -19.64 7.25 -10.11
N LYS A 31 -20.06 8.36 -10.74
CA LYS A 31 -19.35 8.92 -11.89
C LYS A 31 -17.87 9.07 -11.51
N PRO A 32 -16.92 8.60 -12.35
CA PRO A 32 -15.51 8.77 -12.07
C PRO A 32 -15.26 10.28 -11.88
N LYS A 33 -14.81 10.66 -10.70
CA LYS A 33 -14.45 12.06 -10.41
C LYS A 33 -13.42 12.45 -11.46
N ASP A 34 -13.72 13.49 -12.22
CA ASP A 34 -12.79 14.04 -13.21
C ASP A 34 -11.51 14.42 -12.48
N ARG A 35 -10.45 13.64 -12.69
CA ARG A 35 -9.17 13.86 -12.00
C ARG A 35 -8.44 14.90 -12.82
N GLY A 36 -8.15 16.05 -12.22
CA GLY A 36 -7.22 17.01 -12.81
C GLY A 36 -5.87 16.36 -13.13
N ILE A 37 -5.07 16.98 -14.00
CA ILE A 37 -3.78 16.47 -14.47
C ILE A 37 -2.88 15.92 -13.34
N TRP A 38 -2.87 16.58 -12.18
CA TRP A 38 -2.08 16.17 -11.01
C TRP A 38 -2.50 14.84 -10.40
N GLY A 39 -3.77 14.45 -10.53
CA GLY A 39 -4.24 13.13 -10.13
C GLY A 39 -3.64 12.03 -10.99
N TYR A 40 -3.53 12.25 -12.31
CA TYR A 40 -2.87 11.31 -13.22
C TYR A 40 -1.36 11.21 -12.95
N VAL A 41 -0.71 12.36 -12.70
CA VAL A 41 0.73 12.40 -12.36
C VAL A 41 0.99 11.62 -11.06
N ALA A 42 0.19 11.82 -10.01
CA ALA A 42 0.36 11.10 -8.74
C ALA A 42 0.22 9.58 -8.91
N ILE A 43 -0.73 9.14 -9.74
CA ILE A 43 -0.90 7.72 -10.08
C ILE A 43 0.32 7.20 -10.83
N ALA A 44 0.76 7.89 -11.88
CA ALA A 44 1.91 7.48 -12.68
C ALA A 44 3.20 7.35 -11.84
N PHE A 45 3.39 8.22 -10.84
CA PHE A 45 4.52 8.15 -9.92
C PHE A 45 4.43 7.00 -8.91
N ASN A 46 3.24 6.45 -8.67
CA ASN A 46 3.04 5.34 -7.72
C ASN A 46 2.75 4.00 -8.40
N GLN A 47 2.40 3.99 -9.69
CA GLN A 47 2.13 2.76 -10.43
C GLN A 47 3.41 1.93 -10.60
N VAL A 48 3.32 0.62 -10.33
CA VAL A 48 4.39 -0.34 -10.65
C VAL A 48 4.53 -0.45 -12.16
N ASP A 49 5.76 -0.28 -12.65
CA ASP A 49 6.14 -0.56 -14.03
C ASP A 49 6.67 -2.00 -14.13
N ALA A 50 5.91 -2.87 -14.79
CA ALA A 50 6.24 -4.30 -14.90
C ALA A 50 7.47 -4.54 -15.79
N GLU A 51 7.66 -3.75 -16.83
CA GLU A 51 8.82 -3.85 -17.71
C GLU A 51 10.07 -3.42 -16.94
N ARG A 52 10.01 -2.31 -16.21
CA ARG A 52 11.10 -1.86 -15.34
C ARG A 52 11.38 -2.90 -14.26
N LEU A 53 10.35 -3.45 -13.60
CA LEU A 53 10.49 -4.52 -12.61
C LEU A 53 11.28 -5.71 -13.17
N SER A 54 10.92 -6.18 -14.37
CA SER A 54 11.61 -7.30 -15.01
C SER A 54 13.07 -7.01 -15.34
N LYS A 55 13.40 -5.74 -15.60
CA LYS A 55 14.75 -5.33 -15.99
C LYS A 55 15.68 -5.16 -14.79
N VAL A 56 15.20 -4.55 -13.71
CA VAL A 56 16.06 -4.11 -12.59
C VAL A 56 15.81 -4.84 -11.27
N GLY A 57 14.73 -5.62 -11.20
CA GLY A 57 14.34 -6.33 -9.99
C GLY A 57 13.67 -5.43 -8.92
N PRO A 58 13.14 -6.05 -7.85
CA PRO A 58 12.25 -5.40 -6.89
C PRO A 58 12.95 -4.33 -6.06
N ASN A 59 14.14 -4.61 -5.53
CA ASN A 59 14.87 -3.66 -4.69
C ASN A 59 15.21 -2.37 -5.44
N ARG A 60 15.70 -2.47 -6.68
CA ARG A 60 16.00 -1.29 -7.47
C ARG A 60 14.74 -0.51 -7.83
N LEU A 61 13.68 -1.18 -8.28
CA LEU A 61 12.42 -0.51 -8.60
C LEU A 61 11.81 0.19 -7.37
N CYS A 62 11.83 -0.45 -6.20
CA CYS A 62 11.34 0.14 -4.96
C CYS A 62 12.16 1.37 -4.54
N ALA A 63 13.49 1.33 -4.70
CA ALA A 63 14.35 2.48 -4.42
C ALA A 63 14.02 3.66 -5.34
N GLU A 64 13.87 3.41 -6.65
CA GLU A 64 13.45 4.41 -7.63
C GLU A 64 12.10 5.02 -7.26
N TRP A 65 11.11 4.19 -6.89
CA TRP A 65 9.77 4.64 -6.49
C TRP A 65 9.79 5.53 -5.25
N ILE A 66 10.48 5.13 -4.18
CA ILE A 66 10.52 5.91 -2.94
C ILE A 66 11.21 7.25 -3.18
N ILE A 67 12.36 7.25 -3.87
CA ILE A 67 13.14 8.47 -4.10
C ILE A 67 12.42 9.44 -5.03
N LYS A 68 11.81 8.97 -6.14
CA LYS A 68 11.08 9.85 -7.06
C LYS A 68 9.83 10.47 -6.43
N ASN A 69 9.31 9.87 -5.37
CA ASN A 69 8.22 10.42 -4.56
C ASN A 69 8.70 11.28 -3.37
N GLY A 70 10.00 11.57 -3.27
CA GLY A 70 10.57 12.47 -2.25
C GLY A 70 11.04 11.80 -0.95
N GLY A 71 10.95 10.47 -0.87
CA GLY A 71 11.49 9.69 0.23
C GLY A 71 12.99 9.39 0.10
N GLY A 72 13.44 8.38 0.83
CA GLY A 72 14.77 7.81 0.70
C GLY A 72 14.84 6.37 1.17
N VAL A 73 15.95 5.72 0.83
CA VAL A 73 16.22 4.32 1.21
C VAL A 73 17.59 4.18 1.83
N ARG A 74 17.75 3.20 2.73
CA ARG A 74 19.06 2.71 3.17
C ARG A 74 19.24 1.27 2.74
N PHE A 75 20.46 0.92 2.34
CA PHE A 75 20.79 -0.44 1.90
C PHE A 75 21.38 -1.27 3.03
N VAL A 76 21.22 -2.59 2.94
CA VAL A 76 21.81 -3.55 3.89
C VAL A 76 23.31 -3.36 4.01
N GLY A 77 24.02 -3.25 2.88
CA GLY A 77 25.48 -3.05 2.83
C GLY A 77 25.95 -1.65 3.20
N SER A 78 25.06 -0.73 3.58
CA SER A 78 25.42 0.67 3.87
C SER A 78 24.42 1.31 4.85
N PRO A 79 24.39 0.85 6.11
CA PRO A 79 23.33 1.18 7.07
C PRO A 79 23.27 2.65 7.49
N ASN A 80 24.35 3.41 7.28
CA ASN A 80 24.47 4.81 7.71
C ASN A 80 24.16 5.83 6.61
N ARG A 81 23.99 5.39 5.35
CA ARG A 81 23.72 6.28 4.22
C ARG A 81 22.25 6.22 3.85
N LEU A 82 21.60 7.38 3.79
CA LEU A 82 20.27 7.55 3.25
C LEU A 82 20.36 8.10 1.83
N TRP A 83 19.89 7.33 0.85
CA TRP A 83 19.80 7.75 -0.54
C TRP A 83 18.51 8.52 -0.76
N LYS A 84 18.62 9.82 -1.06
CA LYS A 84 17.49 10.70 -1.42
C LYS A 84 17.63 11.32 -2.81
N ASP A 85 18.80 11.22 -3.43
CA ASP A 85 19.03 11.68 -4.79
C ASP A 85 18.99 10.47 -5.73
N TYR A 86 18.08 10.52 -6.71
CA TYR A 86 17.87 9.49 -7.71
C TYR A 86 19.15 9.21 -8.51
N ASN A 87 19.90 10.27 -8.86
CA ASN A 87 21.12 10.16 -9.66
C ASN A 87 22.29 9.57 -8.86
N SER A 88 22.15 9.46 -7.54
CA SER A 88 23.14 8.86 -6.64
C SER A 88 22.93 7.37 -6.37
N LEU A 89 21.88 6.77 -6.95
CA LEU A 89 21.65 5.33 -6.88
C LEU A 89 22.79 4.56 -7.54
N PRO A 90 23.12 3.35 -7.05
CA PRO A 90 24.04 2.46 -7.73
C PRO A 90 23.65 2.25 -9.20
N GLY A 91 24.63 1.91 -10.04
CA GLY A 91 24.39 1.61 -11.46
C GLY A 91 23.27 0.57 -11.65
N GLU A 92 22.60 0.60 -12.80
CA GLU A 92 21.41 -0.23 -13.06
C GLU A 92 21.59 -1.73 -12.77
N ASN A 93 22.79 -2.24 -13.04
CA ASN A 93 23.12 -3.66 -12.85
C ASN A 93 23.78 -3.96 -11.50
N ALA A 94 23.99 -2.97 -10.64
CA ALA A 94 24.63 -3.16 -9.34
C ALA A 94 23.60 -3.69 -8.34
N PRO A 95 23.77 -4.91 -7.81
CA PRO A 95 22.82 -5.48 -6.87
C PRO A 95 22.91 -4.79 -5.51
N PHE A 96 21.75 -4.55 -4.90
CA PHE A 96 21.62 -4.11 -3.52
C PHE A 96 20.29 -4.56 -2.94
N GLU A 97 20.25 -4.71 -1.62
CA GLU A 97 19.04 -4.98 -0.85
C GLU A 97 18.67 -3.74 -0.04
N ILE A 98 17.39 -3.34 -0.10
CA ILE A 98 16.86 -2.28 0.75
C ILE A 98 16.68 -2.82 2.16
N LYS A 99 17.12 -2.04 3.15
CA LYS A 99 16.94 -2.30 4.57
C LYS A 99 15.91 -1.37 5.19
N VAL A 100 15.94 -0.08 4.82
CA VAL A 100 15.08 0.95 5.37
C VAL A 100 14.38 1.70 4.24
N VAL A 101 13.07 1.86 4.38
CA VAL A 101 12.25 2.75 3.56
C VAL A 101 11.86 3.95 4.42
N ASP A 102 12.37 5.13 4.07
CA ASP A 102 12.01 6.39 4.70
C ASP A 102 11.14 7.19 3.74
N ALA A 103 9.83 7.20 3.98
CA ALA A 103 8.86 7.91 3.17
C ALA A 103 8.49 9.29 3.76
N SER A 104 9.35 9.88 4.58
CA SER A 104 9.09 11.16 5.23
C SER A 104 8.86 12.28 4.21
N ASN A 105 7.73 12.97 4.31
CA ASN A 105 7.26 14.01 3.40
C ASN A 105 7.09 13.55 1.94
N SER A 106 6.92 12.23 1.72
CA SER A 106 6.80 11.68 0.38
C SER A 106 5.35 11.66 -0.14
N SER A 107 5.20 11.72 -1.46
CA SER A 107 3.92 11.62 -2.17
C SER A 107 3.52 10.18 -2.49
N ILE A 108 3.75 9.25 -1.55
CA ILE A 108 3.36 7.84 -1.73
C ILE A 108 1.85 7.62 -1.57
N MET A 109 1.33 6.65 -2.31
CA MET A 109 -0.06 6.21 -2.28
C MET A 109 -0.15 4.69 -2.10
N LYS A 110 -1.34 4.17 -1.77
CA LYS A 110 -1.57 2.73 -1.59
C LYS A 110 -1.03 1.85 -2.73
N ILE A 111 -1.28 2.26 -3.98
CA ILE A 111 -0.87 1.51 -5.17
C ILE A 111 0.66 1.44 -5.31
N GLY A 112 1.36 2.40 -4.70
CA GLY A 112 2.82 2.44 -4.64
C GLY A 112 3.41 1.36 -3.76
N LEU A 113 2.72 0.95 -2.69
CA LEU A 113 3.26 -0.06 -1.78
C LEU A 113 3.40 -1.45 -2.43
N GLU A 114 2.81 -1.69 -3.60
CA GLU A 114 3.09 -2.89 -4.41
C GLU A 114 4.58 -3.02 -4.78
N HIS A 115 5.34 -1.92 -4.81
CA HIS A 115 6.79 -1.94 -5.00
C HIS A 115 7.54 -2.66 -3.87
N LEU A 116 6.95 -2.82 -2.69
CA LEU A 116 7.55 -3.56 -1.58
C LEU A 116 7.60 -5.07 -1.87
N LYS A 117 6.81 -5.57 -2.83
CA LYS A 117 6.78 -6.98 -3.20
C LYS A 117 8.15 -7.45 -3.67
N GLY A 118 8.69 -8.47 -3.01
CA GLY A 118 10.01 -9.02 -3.30
C GLY A 118 11.18 -8.32 -2.59
N CYS A 119 10.93 -7.25 -1.82
CA CYS A 119 11.95 -6.58 -1.01
C CYS A 119 12.15 -7.29 0.35
N SER A 120 12.75 -8.49 0.31
CA SER A 120 12.81 -9.42 1.44
C SER A 120 13.64 -8.96 2.66
N CYS A 121 14.43 -7.88 2.53
CA CYS A 121 15.32 -7.40 3.59
C CYS A 121 14.84 -6.13 4.31
N VAL A 122 13.69 -5.57 3.90
CA VAL A 122 13.17 -4.32 4.49
C VAL A 122 12.71 -4.59 5.91
N ASP A 123 13.40 -3.99 6.88
CA ASP A 123 13.11 -4.18 8.31
C ASP A 123 12.57 -2.92 8.99
N THR A 124 12.67 -1.77 8.33
CA THR A 124 12.26 -0.48 8.87
C THR A 124 11.49 0.29 7.83
N VAL A 125 10.29 0.74 8.19
CA VAL A 125 9.47 1.63 7.38
C VAL A 125 9.09 2.86 8.19
N ILE A 126 9.31 4.04 7.62
CA ILE A 126 8.92 5.31 8.22
C ILE A 126 7.92 5.98 7.29
N PHE A 127 6.66 6.03 7.72
CA PHE A 127 5.64 6.90 7.14
C PHE A 127 5.52 8.14 8.02
N HIS A 128 6.08 9.25 7.55
CA HIS A 128 5.99 10.53 8.23
C HIS A 128 5.45 11.59 7.26
N ASN A 129 4.35 12.25 7.64
CA ASN A 129 3.72 13.30 6.82
C ASN A 129 3.38 12.84 5.38
N CYS A 130 2.99 11.58 5.20
CA CYS A 130 2.56 11.04 3.90
C CYS A 130 1.08 11.39 3.65
N LYS A 131 0.85 12.56 3.04
CA LYS A 131 -0.50 13.15 2.89
C LYS A 131 -1.44 12.39 1.95
N HIS A 132 -0.91 11.54 1.07
CA HIS A 132 -1.70 10.77 0.11
C HIS A 132 -1.91 9.30 0.52
N LEU A 133 -1.40 8.92 1.70
CA LEU A 133 -1.61 7.58 2.25
C LEU A 133 -2.91 7.55 3.05
N GLU A 134 -3.80 6.62 2.69
CA GLU A 134 -5.12 6.41 3.29
C GLU A 134 -5.16 5.07 4.04
N ASN A 135 -6.29 4.74 4.66
CA ASN A 135 -6.46 3.53 5.48
C ASN A 135 -6.01 2.23 4.80
N ASP A 136 -6.44 2.02 3.55
CA ASP A 136 -6.10 0.83 2.76
C ASP A 136 -4.64 0.85 2.27
N GLY A 137 -3.95 1.99 2.41
CA GLY A 137 -2.54 2.12 2.09
C GLY A 137 -1.64 1.28 2.97
N LEU A 138 -2.01 1.02 4.22
CA LEU A 138 -1.18 0.23 5.14
C LEU A 138 -1.22 -1.29 4.85
N GLU A 139 -2.21 -1.78 4.09
CA GLU A 139 -2.28 -3.19 3.67
C GLU A 139 -1.06 -3.61 2.84
N GLY A 140 -0.46 -2.69 2.08
CA GLY A 140 0.76 -2.99 1.31
C GLY A 140 1.97 -3.39 2.16
N LEU A 141 1.95 -3.17 3.48
CA LEU A 141 2.99 -3.67 4.39
C LEU A 141 3.02 -5.21 4.48
N HIS A 142 1.95 -5.91 4.08
CA HIS A 142 1.94 -7.38 4.04
C HIS A 142 3.03 -7.97 3.16
N HIS A 143 3.42 -7.27 2.08
CA HIS A 143 4.50 -7.67 1.18
C HIS A 143 5.84 -7.87 1.87
N ILE A 144 6.05 -7.23 3.03
CA ILE A 144 7.27 -7.29 3.84
C ILE A 144 6.99 -7.74 5.29
N SER A 145 5.83 -8.33 5.55
CA SER A 145 5.42 -8.78 6.89
C SER A 145 6.39 -9.78 7.54
N SER A 146 7.13 -10.54 6.73
CA SER A 146 8.14 -11.49 7.20
C SER A 146 9.43 -10.81 7.67
N SER A 147 9.77 -9.63 7.17
CA SER A 147 11.03 -8.93 7.43
C SER A 147 10.87 -7.65 8.25
N LEU A 148 9.68 -7.04 8.28
CA LEU A 148 9.42 -5.77 8.93
C LEU A 148 9.48 -5.87 10.46
N VAL A 149 10.41 -5.13 11.07
CA VAL A 149 10.69 -5.13 12.51
C VAL A 149 10.32 -3.80 13.17
N ARG A 150 10.50 -2.68 12.45
CA ARG A 150 10.29 -1.33 12.95
C ARG A 150 9.35 -0.56 12.03
N LEU A 151 8.28 -0.02 12.57
CA LEU A 151 7.31 0.78 11.83
C LEU A 151 7.06 2.10 12.56
N GLN A 152 7.12 3.20 11.82
CA GLN A 152 6.60 4.49 12.25
C GLN A 152 5.46 4.92 11.32
N VAL A 153 4.33 5.33 11.90
CA VAL A 153 3.22 5.99 11.19
C VAL A 153 2.90 7.28 11.91
N SER A 154 3.18 8.42 11.29
CA SER A 154 3.09 9.71 11.94
C SER A 154 2.76 10.84 10.98
N GLY A 155 1.94 11.82 11.38
CA GLY A 155 1.55 12.91 10.49
C GLY A 155 0.76 12.47 9.25
N CYS A 156 0.34 11.20 9.19
CA CYS A 156 -0.40 10.61 8.07
C CYS A 156 -1.90 10.85 8.31
N TYR A 157 -2.33 12.09 8.09
CA TYR A 157 -3.63 12.55 8.58
C TYR A 157 -4.83 11.83 7.98
N ASN A 158 -4.73 11.27 6.76
CA ASN A 158 -5.83 10.53 6.13
C ASN A 158 -6.01 9.10 6.64
N ILE A 159 -5.24 8.68 7.65
CA ILE A 159 -5.38 7.39 8.34
C ILE A 159 -6.19 7.59 9.62
N THR A 160 -7.15 6.69 9.84
CA THR A 160 -8.05 6.67 11.01
C THR A 160 -7.79 5.45 11.89
N ASP A 161 -8.56 5.31 12.97
CA ASP A 161 -8.52 4.17 13.89
C ASP A 161 -8.61 2.81 13.15
N SER A 162 -9.42 2.72 12.09
CA SER A 162 -9.56 1.49 11.28
C SER A 162 -8.36 1.21 10.39
N GLY A 163 -7.71 2.23 9.84
CA GLY A 163 -6.52 2.05 9.00
C GLY A 163 -5.35 1.47 9.80
N LEU A 164 -5.20 1.87 11.07
CA LEU A 164 -4.16 1.33 11.95
C LEU A 164 -4.40 -0.13 12.36
N ALA A 165 -5.61 -0.67 12.20
CA ALA A 165 -5.93 -2.03 12.63
C ALA A 165 -5.10 -3.11 11.88
N VAL A 166 -4.73 -2.87 10.63
CA VAL A 166 -3.93 -3.82 9.82
C VAL A 166 -2.55 -4.09 10.41
N ILE A 167 -2.02 -3.14 11.20
CA ILE A 167 -0.72 -3.29 11.87
C ILE A 167 -0.72 -4.50 12.81
N ALA A 168 -1.88 -4.88 13.37
CA ALA A 168 -2.04 -6.05 14.24
C ALA A 168 -1.62 -7.39 13.58
N GLU A 169 -1.56 -7.44 12.25
CA GLU A 169 -1.20 -8.62 11.47
C GLU A 169 0.31 -8.74 11.23
N LEU A 170 1.09 -7.69 11.51
CA LEU A 170 2.53 -7.65 11.31
C LEU A 170 3.28 -8.35 12.46
N LYS A 171 3.20 -9.69 12.52
CA LYS A 171 3.67 -10.50 13.66
C LYS A 171 5.19 -10.42 13.95
N ASN A 172 5.99 -9.99 12.98
CA ASN A 172 7.43 -9.77 13.18
C ASN A 172 7.79 -8.40 13.73
N LEU A 173 6.81 -7.51 13.89
CA LEU A 173 7.04 -6.17 14.41
C LEU A 173 7.54 -6.25 15.87
N ARG A 174 8.54 -5.41 16.17
CA ARG A 174 9.16 -5.30 17.51
C ARG A 174 9.10 -3.88 18.03
N GLN A 175 9.05 -2.88 17.15
CA GLN A 175 8.89 -1.48 17.53
C GLN A 175 7.84 -0.83 16.63
N LEU A 176 6.89 -0.17 17.26
CA LEU A 176 5.84 0.60 16.61
C LEU A 176 5.74 1.98 17.23
N ILE A 177 5.90 3.01 16.41
CA ILE A 177 5.76 4.41 16.82
C ILE A 177 4.59 5.03 16.05
N ILE A 178 3.62 5.56 16.78
CA ILE A 178 2.45 6.24 16.21
C ILE A 178 2.27 7.59 16.92
N PHE A 179 2.27 8.68 16.17
CA PHE A 179 2.01 10.00 16.73
C PHE A 179 1.47 10.98 15.70
N ASP A 180 0.87 12.08 16.17
CA ASP A 180 0.40 13.16 15.29
C ASP A 180 -0.57 12.64 14.21
N MET A 181 -1.60 11.90 14.63
CA MET A 181 -2.59 11.28 13.75
C MET A 181 -3.94 12.01 13.87
N MET A 182 -4.15 13.03 13.05
CA MET A 182 -5.29 13.97 13.17
C MET A 182 -6.68 13.31 13.25
N PHE A 183 -6.91 12.24 12.47
CA PHE A 183 -8.22 11.55 12.42
C PHE A 183 -8.28 10.23 13.21
N VAL A 184 -7.27 9.92 14.04
CA VAL A 184 -7.35 8.84 15.02
C VAL A 184 -8.02 9.38 16.28
N LYS A 185 -9.25 8.93 16.54
CA LYS A 185 -10.08 9.49 17.60
C LYS A 185 -9.67 8.99 18.98
N ASN A 186 -9.36 7.69 19.08
CA ASN A 186 -9.07 7.02 20.35
C ASN A 186 -7.74 6.26 20.26
N MET A 187 -6.63 6.99 20.50
CA MET A 187 -5.29 6.42 20.43
C MET A 187 -5.06 5.34 21.50
N GLU A 188 -5.66 5.49 22.68
CA GLU A 188 -5.56 4.50 23.76
C GLU A 188 -6.19 3.17 23.36
N ALA A 189 -7.39 3.18 22.78
CA ALA A 189 -8.06 1.95 22.32
C ALA A 189 -7.31 1.28 21.17
N VAL A 190 -6.78 2.07 20.22
CA VAL A 190 -5.94 1.55 19.15
C VAL A 190 -4.69 0.90 19.72
N SER A 191 -3.99 1.57 20.64
CA SER A 191 -2.79 1.05 21.29
C SER A 191 -3.08 -0.25 22.06
N ALA A 192 -4.16 -0.30 22.84
CA ALA A 192 -4.56 -1.49 23.59
C ALA A 192 -4.83 -2.68 22.66
N LYS A 193 -5.59 -2.47 21.57
CA LYS A 193 -5.89 -3.52 20.59
C LYS A 193 -4.64 -4.02 19.87
N LEU A 194 -3.73 -3.11 19.49
CA LEU A 194 -2.46 -3.48 18.88
C LEU A 194 -1.59 -4.28 19.87
N LYS A 195 -1.55 -3.89 21.14
CA LYS A 195 -0.80 -4.60 22.18
C LYS A 195 -1.33 -6.00 22.45
N GLU A 196 -2.65 -6.20 22.41
CA GLU A 196 -3.28 -7.51 22.49
C GLU A 196 -2.80 -8.46 21.37
N HIS A 197 -2.69 -7.95 20.14
CA HIS A 197 -2.33 -8.76 18.96
C HIS A 197 -0.83 -8.88 18.72
N LEU A 198 -0.04 -7.97 19.31
CA LEU A 198 1.42 -7.87 19.20
C LEU A 198 2.06 -7.73 20.60
N PRO A 199 1.93 -8.74 21.48
CA PRO A 199 2.34 -8.62 22.88
C PRO A 199 3.85 -8.33 23.05
N SER A 200 4.68 -8.85 22.14
CA SER A 200 6.14 -8.65 22.13
C SER A 200 6.61 -7.36 21.47
N CYS A 201 5.70 -6.56 20.89
CA CYS A 201 6.06 -5.29 20.25
C CYS A 201 6.10 -4.16 21.30
N ASP A 202 7.15 -3.35 21.26
CA ASP A 202 7.21 -2.08 21.97
C ASP A 202 6.37 -1.05 21.19
N ILE A 203 5.25 -0.62 21.78
CA ILE A 203 4.27 0.24 21.13
C ILE A 203 4.28 1.59 21.84
N GLN A 204 4.71 2.62 21.11
CA GLN A 204 4.69 4.01 21.54
C GLN A 204 3.66 4.77 20.70
N ALA A 205 2.44 4.85 21.22
CA ALA A 205 1.31 5.49 20.55
C ALA A 205 0.84 6.69 21.36
N THR A 206 0.92 7.90 20.79
CA THR A 206 0.52 9.14 21.47
C THR A 206 -0.21 10.09 20.52
N LYS A 207 -1.06 10.94 21.07
CA LYS A 207 -1.81 11.93 20.29
C LYS A 207 -0.98 13.17 19.95
N LEU A 208 0.09 13.44 20.71
CA LEU A 208 0.92 14.64 20.56
C LEU A 208 2.09 14.38 19.63
N SER A 209 2.55 15.42 18.92
CA SER A 209 3.82 15.39 18.18
C SER A 209 4.97 15.14 19.15
N VAL A 210 5.61 13.97 19.10
CA VAL A 210 6.82 13.71 19.90
C VAL A 210 8.00 14.32 19.16
N THR A 211 8.72 15.25 19.79
CA THR A 211 10.05 15.63 19.31
C THR A 211 10.97 14.42 19.49
N LEU A 212 11.17 13.66 18.42
CA LEU A 212 12.13 12.56 18.43
C LEU A 212 13.54 13.16 18.48
N ASN A 213 14.24 12.99 19.59
CA ASN A 213 15.66 13.30 19.65
C ASN A 213 16.38 12.34 18.70
N PRO A 214 17.22 12.84 17.76
CA PRO A 214 18.04 11.98 16.93
C PRO A 214 18.89 11.10 17.86
N GLN A 215 18.76 9.77 17.73
CA GLN A 215 19.72 8.89 18.37
C GLN A 215 21.08 9.14 17.72
N LYS A 216 22.05 9.53 18.55
CA LYS A 216 23.45 9.76 18.19
C LYS A 216 24.09 8.53 17.55
#